data_AF-A0A7X8BPM6-F1
#
_entry.id   AF-A0A7X8BPM6-F1
#
_cell.length_a   1.000
_cell.length_b   1.000
_cell.length_c   1.000
_cell.angle_alpha   90.00
_cell.angle_beta   90.00
_cell.angle_gamma   90.00
#
_symmetry.space_group_name_H-M   'P 1'
#
loop_
_entity.id
_entity.type
_entity.pdbx_description
1 polymer ?
#
loop_
_entity_poly.entity_id
_entity_poly.type
_entity_poly.pdbx_seq_one_letter_code
_entity_poly.pdbx_strand_id
1 'polypeptide(L)' 'LAKEAGSARAFNVVMLGAASSYIGIAEEKLEKAIARFFKRKGEEIIGMNMNAFRLGREHATKEYATRE' A
#
# COMPACT_ATOMS: atom_id res chain seq x y z
N LEU A 1 -3.07 6.95 8.14
CA LEU A 1 -2.52 5.90 7.24
C LEU A 1 -0.99 5.94 7.07
N ALA A 2 -0.36 6.92 6.40
CA ALA A 2 1.10 6.84 6.14
C ALA A 2 1.95 6.89 7.44
N LYS A 3 1.60 7.79 8.37
CA LYS A 3 2.23 7.83 9.70
C LYS A 3 1.98 6.55 10.49
N GLU A 4 0.77 6.00 10.45
CA GLU A 4 0.41 4.70 11.05
C GLU A 4 1.18 3.53 10.43
N ALA A 5 1.49 3.61 9.13
CA ALA A 5 2.32 2.63 8.44
C ALA A 5 3.80 2.68 8.85
N GLY A 6 4.21 3.66 9.67
CA GLY A 6 5.57 3.83 10.17
C GLY A 6 6.34 5.01 9.55
N SER A 7 5.84 5.64 8.49
CA SER A 7 6.50 6.82 7.91
C SER A 7 5.59 7.69 7.06
N ALA A 8 5.60 9.00 7.32
CA ALA A 8 4.96 9.99 6.45
C ALA A 8 5.46 9.92 4.99
N ARG A 9 6.68 9.41 4.75
CA ARG A 9 7.26 9.25 3.40
C ARG A 9 6.59 8.12 2.60
N ALA A 10 5.88 7.20 3.25
CA ALA A 10 5.17 6.11 2.58
C ALA A 10 3.81 6.54 1.99
N PHE A 11 3.49 7.84 2.00
CA PHE A 11 2.22 8.38 1.51
C PHE A 11 1.88 7.94 0.08
N ASN A 12 2.85 7.96 -0.83
CA ASN A 12 2.65 7.51 -2.20
C ASN A 12 2.24 6.03 -2.28
N VAL A 13 2.78 5.18 -1.41
CA VAL A 13 2.45 3.75 -1.36
C VAL A 13 1.08 3.52 -0.74
N VAL A 14 0.68 4.32 0.26
CA VAL A 14 -0.71 4.34 0.75
C VAL A 14 -1.67 4.69 -0.37
N MET A 15 -1.39 5.73 -1.15
CA MET A 15 -2.24 6.14 -2.28
C MET A 15 -2.32 5.05 -3.35
N LEU A 16 -1.20 4.37 -3.65
CA LEU A 16 -1.19 3.20 -4.55
C LEU A 16 -2.08 2.08 -4.01
N GLY A 17 -2.01 1.81 -2.71
CA GLY A 17 -2.91 0.88 -2.02
C GLY A 17 -4.36 1.21 -2.22
N ALA A 18 -4.76 2.46 -1.92
CA ALA A 18 -6.13 2.92 -2.08
C ALA A 18 -6.61 2.81 -3.54
N ALA A 19 -5.75 3.14 -4.50
CA ALA A 19 -6.06 3.05 -5.93
C ALA A 19 -6.12 1.60 -6.46
N SER A 20 -5.50 0.64 -5.77
CA SER A 20 -5.26 -0.72 -6.29
C SER A 20 -6.52 -1.47 -6.70
N SER A 21 -7.66 -1.22 -6.04
CA SER A 21 -8.96 -1.84 -6.37
C SER A 21 -9.61 -1.26 -7.63
N TYR A 22 -9.15 -0.11 -8.12
CA TYR A 22 -9.75 0.60 -9.26
C TYR A 22 -8.94 0.51 -10.54
N ILE A 23 -7.63 0.22 -10.44
CA ILE A 23 -6.69 0.28 -11.58
C ILE A 23 -6.55 -1.03 -12.34
N GLY A 24 -7.28 -2.09 -11.96
CA GLY A 24 -7.29 -3.37 -12.69
C GLY A 24 -5.98 -4.16 -12.65
N ILE A 25 -5.09 -3.86 -11.70
CA ILE A 25 -3.84 -4.59 -11.49
C ILE A 25 -4.00 -5.51 -10.28
N ALA A 26 -3.65 -6.79 -10.45
CA ALA A 26 -3.68 -7.76 -9.37
C ALA A 26 -2.80 -7.31 -8.17
N GLU A 27 -3.33 -7.48 -6.96
CA GLU A 27 -2.70 -7.07 -5.71
C GLU A 27 -1.29 -7.66 -5.56
N GLU A 28 -1.14 -8.94 -5.87
CA GLU A 28 0.13 -9.67 -5.74
C GLU A 28 1.20 -9.13 -6.70
N LYS A 29 0.79 -8.58 -7.86
CA LYS A 29 1.73 -7.93 -8.78
C LYS A 29 2.25 -6.62 -8.21
N LEU A 30 1.39 -5.85 -7.53
CA LEU A 30 1.77 -4.60 -6.89
C LEU A 30 2.67 -4.86 -5.68
N GLU A 31 2.34 -5.84 -4.83
CA GLU A 31 3.22 -6.24 -3.72
C GLU A 31 4.59 -6.70 -4.22
N LYS A 32 4.66 -7.56 -5.23
CA LYS A 32 5.95 -7.97 -5.83
C LYS A 32 6.74 -6.77 -6.37
N ALA A 33 6.06 -5.80 -6.98
CA ALA A 33 6.71 -4.59 -7.50
C ALA A 33 7.28 -3.71 -6.38
N ILE A 34 6.53 -3.52 -5.28
CA ILE A 34 6.99 -2.78 -4.10
C ILE A 34 8.23 -3.45 -3.50
N ALA A 35 8.21 -4.78 -3.32
CA ALA A 35 9.36 -5.52 -2.77
C ALA A 35 10.60 -5.35 -3.65
N ARG A 36 10.42 -5.49 -4.97
CA ARG A 36 11.51 -5.29 -5.94
C ARG A 36 12.07 -3.88 -5.91
N PHE A 37 11.21 -2.86 -5.85
CA PHE A 37 11.62 -1.45 -5.88
C PHE A 37 12.41 -1.04 -4.63
N PHE A 38 11.99 -1.54 -3.47
CA PHE A 38 12.60 -1.22 -2.18
C PHE A 38 13.69 -2.19 -1.74
N LYS A 39 13.97 -3.27 -2.51
CA LYS A 39 14.99 -4.28 -2.20
C LYS A 39 16.33 -3.72 -1.72
N ARG A 40 16.83 -2.68 -2.39
CA ARG A 40 18.12 -2.03 -2.05
C ARG A 40 18.13 -1.27 -0.71
N LYS A 41 16.95 -1.05 -0.11
CA LYS A 41 16.78 -0.33 1.16
C LYS A 41 16.61 -1.26 2.37
N GLY A 42 16.58 -2.57 2.16
CA GLY A 42 16.49 -3.58 3.22
C GLY A 42 15.06 -3.95 3.61
N GLU A 43 14.94 -5.08 4.33
CA GLU A 43 13.67 -5.72 4.67
C GLU A 43 12.74 -4.84 5.52
N GLU A 44 13.30 -4.03 6.43
CA GLU A 44 12.51 -3.11 7.26
C GLU A 44 11.73 -2.10 6.40
N ILE A 45 12.40 -1.50 5.42
CA ILE A 45 11.78 -0.53 4.51
C ILE A 45 10.77 -1.21 3.58
N ILE A 46 11.04 -2.45 3.15
CA ILE A 46 10.08 -3.24 2.37
C ILE A 46 8.82 -3.48 3.20
N GLY A 47 8.96 -3.98 4.43
CA GLY A 47 7.84 -4.25 5.35
C GLY A 47 7.00 -3.01 5.63
N MET A 48 7.65 -1.87 5.90
CA MET A 48 6.96 -0.60 6.10
C MET A 48 6.12 -0.18 4.88
N ASN A 49 6.68 -0.29 3.67
CA ASN A 49 5.94 0.05 2.45
C ASN A 49 4.84 -0.97 2.12
N MET A 50 5.02 -2.26 2.43
CA MET A 50 3.92 -3.23 2.32
C MET A 50 2.77 -2.91 3.24
N ASN A 51 3.07 -2.57 4.49
CA ASN A 51 2.05 -2.15 5.45
C ASN A 51 1.31 -0.90 4.95
N ALA A 52 2.04 0.08 4.42
CA ALA A 52 1.45 1.28 3.82
C ALA A 52 0.48 0.95 2.67
N PHE A 53 0.88 0.05 1.77
CA PHE A 53 0.04 -0.39 0.65
C PHE A 53 -1.24 -1.07 1.15
N ARG A 54 -1.12 -2.01 2.08
CA ARG A 54 -2.27 -2.76 2.63
C ARG A 54 -3.24 -1.85 3.38
N LEU A 55 -2.75 -0.94 4.21
CA LEU A 55 -3.59 0.05 4.90
C LEU A 55 -4.35 0.95 3.93
N GLY A 56 -3.69 1.40 2.86
CA GLY A 56 -4.34 2.19 1.81
C GLY A 56 -5.47 1.43 1.13
N ARG A 57 -5.21 0.18 0.76
CA ARG A 57 -6.20 -0.70 0.11
C ARG A 57 -7.38 -0.98 1.03
N GLU A 58 -7.12 -1.44 2.25
CA GLU A 58 -8.15 -1.77 3.25
C GLU A 58 -9.06 -0.57 3.55
N HIS A 59 -8.50 0.62 3.72
CA HIS A 59 -9.29 1.82 3.99
C HIS A 59 -10.21 2.17 2.82
N ALA A 60 -9.73 2.04 1.58
CA ALA A 60 -10.55 2.27 0.40
C ALA A 60 -11.67 1.22 0.27
N THR A 61 -11.41 -0.07 0.51
CA THR A 61 -12.46 -1.10 0.42
C THR A 61 -13.51 -0.97 1.53
N LYS A 62 -13.09 -0.66 2.77
CA LYS A 62 -14.01 -0.43 3.89
C LYS A 62 -14.92 0.77 3.67
N GLU A 63 -14.37 1.86 3.13
CA GLU A 63 -15.14 3.08 2.86
C GLU A 63 -16.18 2.88 1.75
N TYR A 64 -15.92 2.02 0.78
CA TYR A 64 -16.93 1.64 -0.21
C TYR A 64 -18.02 0.75 0.39
N ALA A 65 -17.67 -0.23 1.22
CA ALA A 65 -18.61 -1.12 1.87
C ALA A 65 -19.55 -0.44 2.89
N THR A 66 -19.22 0.78 3.35
CA THR A 66 -20.06 1.57 4.27
C THR A 66 -20.88 2.65 3.57
N ARG A 67 -20.70 2.84 2.25
CA ARG A 67 -21.45 3.82 1.45
C ARG A 67 -22.64 3.20 0.69
N GLU A 68 -22.85 1.89 0.82
CA GLU A 68 -24.07 1.17 0.42
C GLU A 68 -24.97 0.92 1.63
#